data_AF-A0A818M1L9-F1
#
_entry.id   AF-A0A818M1L9-F1
#
_cell.length_a   1.000
_cell.length_b   1.000
_cell.length_c   1.000
_cell.angle_alpha   90.00
_cell.angle_beta   90.00
_cell.angle_gamma   90.00
#
_symmetry.space_group_name_H-M   'P 1'
#
loop_
_entity.id
_entity.type
_entity.pdbx_description
1 polymer ?
#
loop_
_entity_poly.entity_id
_entity_poly.type
_entity_poly.pdbx_seq_one_letter_code
_entity_poly.pdbx_strand_id
1 'polypeptide(L)'
;RLRYFNSEECTILANTSLAFQCEVLMIDVESRENILELINIMPNLRALSVRCKDNENNQYESFETNDNLIEWLHQHIPSKYTYSIKRNLYNIPRINLWI
;
A
#
# COMPACT_ATOMS: atom_id res chain seq x y z
N ARG A 1 6.72 18.92 3.11
CA ARG A 1 5.64 18.53 2.16
C ARG A 1 5.85 17.05 1.88
N LEU A 2 4.91 16.18 2.25
CA LEU A 2 5.02 14.76 1.91
C LEU A 2 4.89 14.65 0.38
N ARG A 3 5.85 13.99 -0.27
CA ARG A 3 5.81 13.70 -1.70
C ARG A 3 5.19 12.31 -1.84
N TYR A 4 4.09 12.24 -2.57
CA TYR A 4 3.42 10.98 -2.89
C TYR A 4 3.98 10.47 -4.21
N PHE A 5 4.26 9.18 -4.28
CA PHE A 5 4.71 8.51 -5.50
C PHE A 5 3.52 8.35 -6.45
N ASN A 6 3.66 8.91 -7.64
CA ASN A 6 2.72 8.66 -8.73
C ASN A 6 2.94 7.26 -9.33
N SER A 7 2.11 6.87 -10.31
CA SER A 7 2.21 5.54 -10.94
C SER A 7 3.58 5.32 -11.59
N GLU A 8 4.07 6.26 -12.40
CA GLU A 8 5.38 6.16 -13.08
C GLU A 8 6.52 5.96 -12.08
N GLU A 9 6.53 6.72 -10.99
CA GLU A 9 7.55 6.60 -9.94
C GLU A 9 7.45 5.26 -9.18
N CYS A 10 6.24 4.73 -8.96
CA CYS A 10 6.04 3.41 -8.39
C CYS A 10 6.56 2.31 -9.32
N THR A 11 6.28 2.40 -10.62
CA THR A 11 6.80 1.46 -11.62
C THR A 11 8.33 1.50 -11.67
N ILE A 12 8.93 2.70 -11.69
CA ILE A 12 10.39 2.86 -11.68
C ILE A 12 10.97 2.21 -10.43
N LEU A 13 10.41 2.51 -9.25
CA LEU A 13 10.86 1.93 -7.98
C LEU A 13 10.79 0.40 -8.01
N ALA A 14 9.65 -0.16 -8.42
CA ALA A 14 9.38 -1.60 -8.40
C ALA A 14 10.30 -2.40 -9.33
N ASN A 15 10.85 -1.77 -10.37
CA ASN A 15 11.79 -2.37 -11.31
C ASN A 15 13.27 -2.19 -10.92
N THR A 16 13.57 -1.51 -9.80
CA THR A 16 14.96 -1.39 -9.32
C THR A 16 15.47 -2.70 -8.72
N SER A 17 16.79 -2.92 -8.77
CA SER A 17 17.44 -4.03 -8.08
C SER A 17 17.15 -4.07 -6.57
N LEU A 18 16.96 -2.90 -5.96
CA LEU A 18 16.56 -2.77 -4.56
C LEU A 18 15.17 -3.35 -4.33
N ALA A 19 14.21 -3.08 -5.22
CA ALA A 19 12.86 -3.61 -5.10
C ALA A 19 12.81 -5.13 -5.19
N PHE A 20 13.67 -5.75 -6.00
CA PHE A 20 13.80 -7.21 -6.05
C PHE A 20 14.26 -7.83 -4.73
N GLN A 21 14.96 -7.10 -3.86
CA GLN A 21 15.43 -7.61 -2.57
C GLN A 21 14.63 -7.06 -1.38
N CYS A 22 13.65 -6.19 -1.64
CA CYS A 22 12.92 -5.48 -0.62
C CYS A 22 11.81 -6.36 -0.03
N GLU A 23 11.98 -6.75 1.24
CA GLU A 23 10.92 -7.46 1.98
C GLU A 23 9.94 -6.51 2.69
N VAL A 24 10.39 -5.30 3.05
CA VAL A 24 9.60 -4.34 3.82
C VAL A 24 9.68 -2.96 3.19
N LEU A 25 8.54 -2.45 2.72
CA LEU A 25 8.44 -1.13 2.12
C LEU A 25 7.53 -0.22 2.95
N MET A 26 7.98 1.02 3.16
CA MET A 26 7.14 2.12 3.64
C MET A 26 7.13 3.20 2.58
N ILE A 27 5.94 3.57 2.10
CA ILE A 27 5.79 4.48 0.96
C ILE A 27 4.50 5.29 1.06
N ASP A 28 4.54 6.53 0.57
CA ASP A 28 3.35 7.36 0.41
C ASP A 28 3.03 7.39 -1.10
N VAL A 29 1.81 7.04 -1.51
CA VAL A 29 1.39 6.91 -2.93
C VAL A 29 0.19 7.79 -3.27
N GLU A 30 0.08 8.21 -4.52
CA GLU A 30 -1.04 9.07 -4.95
C GLU A 30 -2.37 8.32 -5.05
N SER A 31 -2.34 7.08 -5.55
CA SER A 31 -3.53 6.28 -5.86
C SER A 31 -3.47 4.91 -5.18
N ARG A 32 -4.61 4.38 -4.77
CA ARG A 32 -4.73 3.03 -4.19
C ARG A 32 -4.33 1.92 -5.17
N GLU A 33 -4.47 2.15 -6.48
CA GLU A 33 -4.02 1.25 -7.54
C GLU A 33 -2.51 1.05 -7.54
N ASN A 34 -1.73 2.09 -7.20
CA ASN A 34 -0.27 2.00 -7.08
C ASN A 34 0.14 1.00 -6.00
N ILE A 35 -0.70 0.80 -4.97
CA ILE A 35 -0.47 -0.20 -3.92
C ILE A 35 -0.51 -1.60 -4.52
N LEU A 36 -1.52 -1.90 -5.35
CA LEU A 36 -1.66 -3.21 -6.00
C LEU A 36 -0.53 -3.45 -7.00
N GLU A 37 -0.11 -2.41 -7.73
CA GLU A 37 1.01 -2.50 -8.66
C GLU A 37 2.30 -2.90 -7.91
N LEU A 38 2.62 -2.22 -6.81
CA LEU A 38 3.79 -2.55 -5.98
C LEU A 38 3.73 -3.99 -5.44
N ILE A 39 2.57 -4.43 -4.94
CA ILE A 39 2.36 -5.81 -4.44
C ILE A 39 2.61 -6.83 -5.55
N ASN A 40 2.21 -6.53 -6.79
CA ASN A 40 2.34 -7.47 -7.90
C ASN A 40 3.74 -7.53 -8.50
N ILE A 41 4.46 -6.41 -8.53
CA ILE A 41 5.77 -6.33 -9.20
C ILE A 41 6.90 -6.72 -8.25
N MET A 42 6.82 -6.42 -6.95
CA MET A 42 7.90 -6.66 -5.99
C MET A 42 7.84 -8.09 -5.44
N PRO A 43 8.67 -9.03 -5.94
CA PRO A 43 8.45 -10.46 -5.73
C PRO A 43 8.72 -10.93 -4.30
N ASN A 44 9.54 -10.19 -3.55
CA ASN A 44 9.94 -10.55 -2.18
C ASN A 44 9.23 -9.70 -1.12
N LEU A 45 8.27 -8.85 -1.53
CA LEU A 45 7.57 -7.96 -0.60
C LEU A 45 6.70 -8.76 0.38
N ARG A 46 7.00 -8.61 1.67
CA ARG A 46 6.29 -9.26 2.79
C ARG A 46 5.52 -8.28 3.66
N ALA A 47 5.93 -7.02 3.67
CA ALA A 47 5.18 -6.00 4.39
C ALA A 47 5.20 -4.65 3.67
N LEU A 48 4.03 -4.05 3.52
CA LEU A 48 3.83 -2.75 2.91
C LEU A 48 3.10 -1.83 3.89
N SER A 49 3.77 -0.78 4.37
CA SER A 49 3.14 0.28 5.15
C SER A 49 2.90 1.48 4.24
N VAL A 50 1.64 1.87 4.03
CA VAL A 50 1.31 2.80 2.96
C VAL A 50 0.37 3.91 3.41
N ARG A 51 0.71 5.15 3.05
CA ARG A 51 -0.24 6.27 3.03
C ARG A 51 -0.69 6.51 1.60
N CYS A 52 -1.97 6.76 1.43
CA CYS A 52 -2.57 6.96 0.12
C CYS A 52 -3.30 8.30 0.09
N LYS A 53 -2.92 9.17 -0.84
CA LYS A 53 -3.45 10.53 -0.99
C LYS A 53 -4.95 10.51 -1.33
N ASP A 54 -5.39 9.60 -2.19
CA ASP A 54 -6.82 9.48 -2.54
C ASP A 54 -7.71 9.10 -1.35
N ASN A 55 -7.13 8.46 -0.33
CA ASN A 55 -7.83 8.12 0.90
C ASN A 55 -7.84 9.28 1.90
N GLU A 56 -6.84 10.15 1.86
CA GLU A 56 -6.77 11.35 2.71
C GLU A 56 -7.85 12.37 2.36
N ASN A 57 -8.24 12.46 1.09
CA ASN A 57 -9.31 13.36 0.66
C ASN A 57 -10.69 13.00 1.24
N ASN A 58 -10.87 11.75 1.71
CA ASN A 58 -12.11 11.28 2.34
C ASN A 58 -12.13 11.49 3.87
N GLN A 59 -11.06 12.00 4.48
CA GLN A 59 -10.93 12.10 5.95
C GLN A 59 -11.70 13.26 6.59
N TYR A 60 -12.34 14.13 5.79
CA TYR A 60 -13.25 15.16 6.33
C TYR A 60 -14.60 14.57 6.78
N GLU A 61 -14.91 13.32 6.44
CA GLU A 61 -16.15 12.65 6.83
C GLU A 61 -15.89 11.54 7.85
N SER A 62 -16.08 11.90 9.12
CA SER A 62 -16.39 11.02 10.26
C SER A 62 -15.30 10.10 10.84
N PHE A 63 -15.22 10.14 12.17
CA PHE A 63 -14.35 9.34 13.04
C PHE A 63 -14.83 7.88 13.22
N GLU A 64 -15.75 7.39 12.40
CA GLU A 64 -16.40 6.09 12.62
C GLU A 64 -16.26 5.14 11.42
N THR A 65 -15.33 4.20 11.60
CA THR A 65 -15.41 2.78 11.23
C THR A 65 -15.33 2.31 9.78
N ASN A 66 -15.48 3.14 8.74
CA ASN A 66 -15.28 2.65 7.37
C ASN A 66 -13.94 3.07 6.79
N ASP A 67 -12.94 2.24 7.05
CA ASP A 67 -11.62 2.35 6.45
C ASP A 67 -11.68 1.94 4.97
N ASN A 68 -12.23 2.84 4.13
CA ASN A 68 -12.51 2.62 2.72
C ASN A 68 -11.29 2.02 1.99
N LEU A 69 -10.08 2.47 2.32
CA LEU A 69 -8.85 1.89 1.79
C LEU A 69 -8.64 0.43 2.22
N ILE A 70 -8.83 0.09 3.50
CA ILE A 70 -8.70 -1.29 3.98
C ILE A 70 -9.77 -2.18 3.36
N GLU A 71 -11.02 -1.73 3.30
CA GLU A 71 -12.12 -2.46 2.65
C GLU A 71 -11.82 -2.70 1.17
N TRP A 72 -11.36 -1.66 0.46
CA TRP A 72 -10.96 -1.75 -0.94
C TRP A 72 -9.78 -2.72 -1.13
N LEU A 73 -8.76 -2.67 -0.26
CA LEU A 73 -7.64 -3.61 -0.30
C LEU A 73 -8.09 -5.05 -0.08
N HIS A 74 -9.06 -5.27 0.82
CA HIS A 74 -9.62 -6.61 1.02
C HIS A 74 -10.29 -7.18 -0.23
N GLN A 75 -10.87 -6.31 -1.07
CA GLN A 75 -11.55 -6.70 -2.31
C GLN A 75 -10.59 -6.87 -3.49
N HIS A 76 -9.43 -6.19 -3.49
CA HIS A 76 -8.57 -6.10 -4.67
C HIS A 76 -7.18 -6.72 -4.53
N ILE A 77 -6.73 -7.07 -3.31
CA ILE A 77 -5.48 -7.84 -3.17
C ILE A 77 -5.65 -9.19 -3.89
N PRO A 78 -4.74 -9.55 -4.80
CA PRO A 78 -4.84 -10.80 -5.55
C PRO A 78 -4.92 -12.02 -4.63
N SER A 79 -5.84 -12.93 -4.93
CA SER A 79 -6.09 -14.15 -4.14
C SER A 79 -4.91 -15.11 -4.03
N LYS A 80 -3.87 -14.93 -4.86
CA LYS A 80 -2.60 -15.67 -4.75
C LYS A 80 -1.84 -15.36 -3.45
N TYR A 81 -2.11 -14.23 -2.80
CA TYR A 81 -1.47 -13.86 -1.54
C TYR A 81 -2.35 -14.24 -0.37
N THR A 82 -1.77 -14.88 0.65
CA THR A 82 -2.36 -14.84 1.99
C THR A 82 -1.94 -13.51 2.61
N TYR A 83 -2.85 -12.77 3.25
CA TYR A 83 -2.51 -11.44 3.78
C TYR A 83 -3.29 -11.05 5.04
N SER A 84 -2.75 -10.08 5.77
CA SER A 84 -3.45 -9.40 6.87
C SER A 84 -3.19 -7.91 6.79
N ILE A 85 -4.20 -7.11 7.12
CA ILE A 85 -4.07 -5.65 7.15
C ILE A 85 -4.27 -5.21 8.60
N LYS A 86 -3.32 -4.45 9.12
CA LYS A 86 -3.38 -3.86 10.47
C LYS A 86 -2.92 -2.42 10.39
N ARG A 87 -3.40 -1.56 11.29
CA ARG A 87 -2.82 -0.23 11.45
C ARG A 87 -1.63 -0.27 12.41
N ASN A 88 -0.57 0.46 12.10
CA ASN A 88 0.59 0.60 13.00
C ASN A 88 0.30 1.65 14.10
N LEU A 89 1.29 1.91 14.97
CA LEU A 89 1.17 2.90 16.05
C LEU A 89 0.90 4.33 15.56
N TYR A 90 1.15 4.63 14.28
CA TYR A 90 0.88 5.90 13.63
C TYR A 90 -0.42 5.89 12.82
N ASN A 91 -1.27 4.90 13.05
CA ASN A 91 -2.51 4.70 12.31
C ASN A 91 -2.30 4.50 10.79
N ILE A 92 -1.10 4.10 10.33
CA ILE A 92 -0.84 3.83 8.91
C ILE A 92 -1.19 2.37 8.60
N PRO A 93 -1.99 2.08 7.56
CA PRO A 93 -2.26 0.72 7.11
C PRO A 93 -0.96 -0.02 6.76
N ARG A 94 -0.80 -1.20 7.35
CA ARG A 94 0.27 -2.15 7.08
C ARG A 94 -0.33 -3.45 6.57
N ILE A 95 0.00 -3.78 5.33
CA ILE A 95 -0.37 -5.03 4.66
C ILE A 95 0.80 -6.00 4.89
N ASN A 96 0.56 -7.12 5.56
CA ASN A 96 1.53 -8.22 5.65
C ASN A 96 1.11 -9.28 4.63
N LEU A 97 2.05 -9.70 3.78
CA LEU A 97 1.87 -10.66 2.70
C LEU A 97 2.66 -11.92 3.02
N TRP A 98 2.02 -13.06 2.83
CA TRP A 98 2.65 -14.38 2.88
C TRP A 98 2.57 -14.99 1.47
N ILE A 99 3.74 -15.38 0.98
CA ILE A 99 4.00 -15.94 -0.36
C ILE A 99 4.12 -17.45 -0.23
#